data_AF-A0A5E7DXD1-F1
#
_entry.id   AF-A0A5E7DXD1-F1
#
_cell.length_a   1.000
_cell.length_b   1.000
_cell.length_c   1.000
_cell.angle_alpha   90.00
_cell.angle_beta   90.00
_cell.angle_gamma   90.00
#
_symmetry.space_group_name_H-M   'P 1'
#
loop_
_entity.id
_entity.type
_entity.pdbx_description
1 polymer ?
#
loop_
_entity_poly.entity_id
_entity_poly.type
_entity_poly.pdbx_seq_one_letter_code
_entity_poly.pdbx_strand_id
1 'polypeptide(L)'
;MDYYIRRVVISDLFESGNNYRIDFSEGCNCIFGPNGTGKTTIINLIVNSLSVDLEPLSRISFGSITVFLAKTGQVRAFRYLHLSRRRKLQGVVNLYYEFESAVTYAFEMKLRGGVAKISERLDENPPEELRDKIRERLNLTHVPLLRMHDSEINMSRDSGDEFLQTMLRQKHISQSQITEILDPSVKVLNSLERQFVSEANSARKKITEKLDDLRSKIIEKVMIDESLVRLSNRALSRAHKAMNSDFLEDVDVSAYVRKLSEAQINVPEVKIKEHFSIWKQLNDNVRDAFKIMRSLGTSEKGMKKHNEAAAKFNSSYYNLIAMSNFNDRFLSIVEDVELMQAARFEVTRVFSEYEKEVNLYLKPKKMFHVSEDGELSVMTRTSHIRLSDLSSGEKHIISILGRAALSRKEGAIFVADEPELSLHLDWQRMILPSIAKLSPKSQVIIATHSPAIRMRGAKDIDLEECMV
;
A
#
# COMPACT_ATOMS: atom_id res chain seq x y z
N MET A 1 2.09 5.38 -11.11
CA MET A 1 3.21 4.62 -11.67
C MET A 1 3.82 5.47 -12.75
N ASP A 2 5.14 5.46 -12.93
CA ASP A 2 5.77 6.33 -13.94
C ASP A 2 5.70 5.74 -15.34
N TYR A 3 5.83 4.41 -15.45
CA TYR A 3 5.82 3.68 -16.71
C TYR A 3 4.92 2.46 -16.65
N TYR A 4 4.32 2.06 -17.77
CA TYR A 4 3.58 0.79 -17.90
C TYR A 4 4.10 0.03 -19.12
N ILE A 5 3.93 -1.30 -19.14
CA ILE A 5 4.22 -2.10 -20.34
C ILE A 5 3.19 -1.72 -21.39
N ARG A 6 3.62 -1.15 -22.51
CA ARG A 6 2.73 -0.76 -23.59
C ARG A 6 2.63 -1.85 -24.65
N ARG A 7 3.73 -2.56 -24.91
CA ARG A 7 3.80 -3.61 -25.92
C ARG A 7 4.85 -4.64 -25.57
N VAL A 8 4.55 -5.89 -25.89
CA VAL A 8 5.51 -6.99 -25.90
C VAL A 8 5.51 -7.62 -27.29
N VAL A 9 6.69 -7.84 -27.85
CA VAL A 9 6.88 -8.55 -29.12
C VAL A 9 7.72 -9.79 -28.85
N ILE A 10 7.21 -10.96 -29.22
CA ILE A 10 7.88 -12.25 -29.05
C ILE A 10 8.08 -12.86 -30.43
N SER A 11 9.26 -13.42 -30.68
CA SER A 11 9.57 -14.11 -31.93
C SER A 11 9.97 -15.57 -31.68
N ASP A 12 9.54 -16.44 -32.61
CA ASP A 12 9.80 -17.88 -32.62
C ASP A 12 9.42 -18.60 -31.31
N LEU A 13 8.22 -18.34 -30.78
CA LEU A 13 7.74 -18.99 -29.55
C LEU A 13 7.34 -20.45 -29.84
N PHE A 14 7.98 -21.40 -29.15
CA PHE A 14 7.93 -22.85 -29.39
C PHE A 14 8.51 -23.30 -30.73
N GLU A 15 8.02 -22.72 -31.84
CA GLU A 15 8.36 -23.06 -33.20
C GLU A 15 8.73 -21.81 -34.01
N SER A 16 9.56 -22.00 -35.04
CA SER A 16 9.98 -20.91 -35.93
C SER A 16 8.80 -20.32 -36.69
N GLY A 17 8.69 -18.99 -36.69
CA GLY A 17 7.59 -18.27 -37.34
C GLY A 17 6.39 -17.99 -36.44
N ASN A 18 6.36 -18.52 -35.21
CA ASN A 18 5.30 -18.21 -34.26
C ASN A 18 5.62 -16.91 -33.50
N ASN A 19 5.24 -15.76 -34.09
CA ASN A 19 5.49 -14.44 -33.53
C ASN A 19 4.23 -13.87 -32.89
N TYR A 20 4.40 -13.16 -31.78
CA TYR A 20 3.30 -12.48 -31.09
C TYR A 20 3.60 -11.00 -30.93
N ARG A 21 2.59 -10.18 -31.16
CA ARG A 21 2.61 -8.75 -30.84
C ARG A 21 1.44 -8.41 -29.94
N ILE A 22 1.74 -8.19 -28.67
CA ILE A 22 0.73 -7.97 -27.63
C ILE A 22 0.78 -6.51 -27.20
N ASP A 23 -0.32 -5.80 -27.39
CA ASP A 23 -0.47 -4.39 -27.01
C ASP A 23 -1.28 -4.28 -25.71
N PHE A 24 -0.73 -3.62 -24.70
CA PHE A 24 -1.36 -3.44 -23.39
C PHE A 24 -1.85 -1.99 -23.18
N SER A 25 -2.73 -1.81 -22.20
CA SER A 25 -3.21 -0.53 -21.66
C SER A 25 -2.66 -0.28 -20.26
N GLU A 26 -2.67 0.98 -19.81
CA GLU A 26 -2.19 1.39 -18.49
C GLU A 26 -2.97 0.74 -17.33
N GLY A 27 -4.26 0.44 -17.54
CA GLY A 27 -5.15 -0.14 -16.53
C GLY A 27 -5.09 -1.67 -16.47
N CYS A 28 -6.27 -2.29 -16.45
CA CYS A 28 -6.41 -3.74 -16.37
C CYS A 28 -6.41 -4.37 -17.77
N ASN A 29 -5.65 -5.46 -17.94
CA ASN A 29 -5.50 -6.19 -19.19
C ASN A 29 -5.76 -7.67 -18.94
N CYS A 30 -6.69 -8.26 -19.68
CA CYS A 30 -7.06 -9.66 -19.58
C CYS A 30 -6.66 -10.38 -20.87
N ILE A 31 -5.68 -11.27 -20.77
CA ILE A 31 -5.21 -12.15 -21.84
C ILE A 31 -6.07 -13.42 -21.80
N PHE A 32 -6.72 -13.74 -22.92
CA PHE A 32 -7.51 -14.96 -23.08
C PHE A 32 -7.16 -15.69 -24.38
N GLY A 33 -7.64 -16.92 -24.49
CA GLY A 33 -7.47 -17.80 -25.64
C GLY A 33 -7.72 -19.26 -25.25
N PRO A 34 -7.84 -20.19 -26.20
CA PRO A 34 -8.05 -21.61 -25.91
C PRO A 34 -6.94 -22.26 -25.05
N ASN A 35 -7.22 -23.46 -24.55
CA ASN A 35 -6.21 -24.26 -23.85
C ASN A 35 -5.06 -24.61 -24.80
N GLY A 36 -3.83 -24.46 -24.33
CA GLY A 36 -2.63 -24.75 -25.13
C GLY A 36 -2.08 -23.57 -25.96
N THR A 37 -2.74 -22.41 -25.99
CA THR A 37 -2.25 -21.23 -26.75
C THR A 37 -1.00 -20.55 -26.17
N GLY A 38 -0.46 -21.05 -25.06
CA GLY A 38 0.78 -20.53 -24.48
C GLY A 38 0.61 -19.34 -23.53
N LYS A 39 -0.61 -19.00 -23.08
CA LYS A 39 -0.89 -17.92 -22.10
C LYS A 39 0.09 -17.87 -20.92
N THR A 40 0.16 -18.96 -20.14
CA THR A 40 1.10 -19.07 -19.02
C THR A 40 2.54 -18.89 -19.45
N THR A 41 2.92 -19.44 -20.60
CA THR A 41 4.30 -19.34 -21.11
C THR A 41 4.64 -17.90 -21.47
N ILE A 42 3.73 -17.16 -22.12
CA ILE A 42 3.89 -15.75 -22.46
C ILE A 42 4.01 -14.90 -21.19
N ILE A 43 3.14 -15.11 -20.20
CA ILE A 43 3.23 -14.40 -18.91
C ILE A 43 4.56 -14.71 -18.22
N ASN A 44 4.93 -15.98 -18.12
CA ASN A 44 6.20 -16.38 -17.52
C ASN A 44 7.39 -15.79 -18.28
N LEU A 45 7.33 -15.71 -19.62
CA LEU A 45 8.38 -15.09 -20.43
C LEU A 45 8.53 -13.60 -20.10
N ILE A 46 7.41 -12.86 -20.05
CA ILE A 46 7.40 -11.44 -19.69
C ILE A 46 8.00 -11.24 -18.30
N VAL A 47 7.49 -11.97 -17.31
CA VAL A 47 7.93 -11.86 -15.92
C VAL A 47 9.40 -12.21 -15.76
N ASN A 48 9.83 -13.37 -16.29
CA ASN A 48 11.19 -13.86 -16.11
C ASN A 48 12.21 -12.99 -16.86
N SER A 49 11.82 -12.39 -18.00
CA SER A 49 12.68 -11.42 -18.70
C SER A 49 12.90 -10.15 -17.89
N LEU A 50 11.87 -9.68 -17.15
CA LEU A 50 11.95 -8.48 -16.32
C LEU A 50 12.59 -8.75 -14.95
N SER A 51 12.44 -9.96 -14.39
CA SER A 51 13.08 -10.36 -13.14
C SER A 51 14.52 -10.87 -13.32
N VAL A 52 14.94 -11.07 -14.58
CA VAL A 52 16.24 -11.65 -14.96
C VAL A 52 16.41 -13.07 -14.41
N ASP A 53 15.33 -13.86 -14.41
CA ASP A 53 15.39 -15.26 -13.98
C ASP A 53 15.84 -16.16 -15.15
N LEU A 54 17.15 -16.43 -15.18
CA LEU A 54 17.81 -17.11 -16.29
C LEU A 54 17.38 -18.59 -16.42
N GLU A 55 17.08 -19.27 -15.31
CA GLU A 55 16.80 -20.71 -15.32
C GLU A 55 15.51 -21.04 -16.10
N PRO A 56 14.34 -20.46 -15.80
CA PRO A 56 13.13 -20.65 -16.61
C PRO A 56 13.32 -20.22 -18.07
N LEU A 57 14.03 -19.11 -18.32
CA LEU A 57 14.27 -18.59 -19.67
C LEU A 57 15.12 -19.55 -20.52
N SER A 58 16.06 -20.27 -19.92
CA SER A 58 16.85 -21.27 -20.67
C SER A 58 16.02 -22.45 -21.17
N ARG A 59 14.98 -22.82 -20.40
CA ARG A 59 14.11 -23.97 -20.66
C ARG A 59 13.03 -23.68 -21.69
N ILE A 60 12.47 -22.46 -21.70
CA ILE A 60 11.43 -22.07 -22.66
C ILE A 60 12.06 -21.94 -24.05
N SER A 61 11.41 -22.50 -25.08
CA SER A 61 11.84 -22.34 -26.47
C SER A 61 11.28 -21.04 -27.05
N PHE A 62 12.13 -20.04 -27.24
CA PHE A 62 11.81 -18.79 -27.91
C PHE A 62 13.05 -18.26 -28.66
N GLY A 63 12.84 -17.40 -29.66
CA GLY A 63 13.91 -16.70 -30.37
C GLY A 63 14.28 -15.37 -29.72
N SER A 64 13.30 -14.48 -29.54
CA SER A 64 13.50 -13.23 -28.79
C SER A 64 12.23 -12.69 -28.14
N ILE A 65 12.39 -11.86 -27.11
CA ILE A 65 11.32 -11.05 -26.51
C ILE A 65 11.79 -9.60 -26.42
N THR A 66 10.93 -8.67 -26.85
CA THR A 66 11.15 -7.24 -26.74
C THR A 66 10.03 -6.60 -25.94
N VAL A 67 10.38 -5.91 -24.85
CA VAL A 67 9.44 -5.20 -23.98
C VAL A 67 9.55 -3.71 -24.23
N PHE A 68 8.41 -3.08 -24.52
CA PHE A 68 8.27 -1.64 -24.71
C PHE A 68 7.50 -1.02 -23.56
N LEU A 69 8.05 0.03 -22.96
CA LEU A 69 7.41 0.82 -21.93
C LEU A 69 6.88 2.13 -22.50
N ALA A 70 5.82 2.66 -21.89
CA ALA A 70 5.36 4.03 -22.12
C ALA A 70 5.20 4.74 -20.78
N LYS A 71 5.40 6.06 -20.77
CA LYS A 71 5.11 6.88 -19.58
C LYS A 71 3.61 6.92 -19.37
N THR A 72 3.15 6.84 -18.12
CA THR A 72 1.74 6.96 -17.73
C THR A 72 1.10 8.22 -18.35
N GLY A 73 -0.08 8.06 -18.95
CA GLY A 73 -0.77 9.11 -19.72
C GLY A 73 -0.21 9.39 -21.13
N GLN A 74 0.85 8.69 -21.56
CA GLN A 74 1.41 8.80 -22.91
C GLN A 74 1.24 7.50 -23.70
N VAL A 75 1.11 7.65 -25.02
CA VAL A 75 0.98 6.52 -25.96
C VAL A 75 2.33 6.11 -26.55
N ARG A 76 3.30 7.03 -26.61
CA ARG A 76 4.60 6.79 -27.22
C ARG A 76 5.41 5.82 -26.36
N ALA A 77 5.65 4.64 -26.91
CA ALA A 77 6.47 3.62 -26.28
C ALA A 77 7.95 3.72 -26.70
N PHE A 78 8.86 3.35 -25.82
CA PHE A 78 10.28 3.17 -26.11
C PHE A 78 10.69 1.73 -25.80
N ARG A 79 11.72 1.24 -26.51
CA ARG A 79 12.25 -0.10 -26.31
C ARG A 79 13.04 -0.12 -25.00
N TYR A 80 12.53 -0.87 -24.03
CA TYR A 80 13.12 -0.95 -22.70
C TYR A 80 14.08 -2.12 -22.58
N LEU A 81 13.63 -3.29 -23.03
CA LEU A 81 14.38 -4.53 -22.93
C LEU A 81 14.24 -5.32 -24.22
N HIS A 82 15.33 -5.93 -24.65
CA HIS A 82 15.30 -7.00 -25.63
C HIS A 82 16.14 -8.16 -25.14
N LEU A 83 15.59 -9.36 -25.22
CA LEU A 83 16.25 -10.59 -24.84
C LEU A 83 16.23 -11.51 -26.05
N SER A 84 17.39 -11.95 -26.51
CA SER A 84 17.53 -12.97 -27.53
C SER A 84 18.13 -14.24 -26.96
N ARG A 85 17.64 -15.38 -27.44
CA ARG A 85 18.07 -16.71 -27.01
C ARG A 85 18.75 -17.42 -28.18
N ARG A 86 19.95 -17.92 -27.95
CA ARG A 86 20.69 -18.73 -28.93
C ARG A 86 21.08 -20.06 -28.32
N ARG A 87 20.68 -21.16 -28.95
CA ARG A 87 21.08 -22.50 -28.54
C ARG A 87 22.37 -22.88 -29.26
N LYS A 88 23.39 -23.33 -28.50
CA LYS A 88 24.62 -23.91 -29.03
C LYS A 88 24.54 -25.45 -29.02
N LEU A 89 25.50 -26.08 -29.70
CA LEU A 89 25.73 -27.52 -29.62
C LEU A 89 26.03 -27.93 -28.16
N GLN A 90 25.74 -29.20 -27.81
CA GLN A 90 25.95 -29.79 -26.47
C GLN A 90 25.05 -29.27 -25.32
N GLY A 91 23.87 -28.72 -25.60
CA GLY A 91 22.89 -28.37 -24.56
C GLY A 91 23.22 -27.06 -23.80
N VAL A 92 24.01 -26.20 -24.41
CA VAL A 92 24.34 -24.86 -23.92
C VAL A 92 23.37 -23.83 -24.52
N VAL A 93 22.87 -22.91 -23.70
CA VAL A 93 21.97 -21.82 -24.10
C VAL A 93 22.59 -20.50 -23.71
N ASN A 94 22.69 -19.58 -24.68
CA ASN A 94 23.10 -18.20 -24.45
C ASN A 94 21.87 -17.29 -24.44
N LEU A 95 21.81 -16.41 -23.45
CA LEU A 95 20.81 -15.37 -23.30
C LEU A 95 21.50 -14.01 -23.42
N TYR A 96 21.09 -13.21 -24.41
CA TYR A 96 21.62 -11.87 -24.63
C TYR A 96 20.55 -10.84 -24.32
N TYR A 97 20.78 -10.02 -23.32
CA TYR A 97 19.95 -8.88 -22.98
C TYR A 97 20.52 -7.60 -23.59
N GLU A 98 19.65 -6.75 -24.12
CA GLU A 98 19.92 -5.41 -24.57
C GLU A 98 18.97 -4.48 -23.81
N PHE A 99 19.53 -3.69 -22.89
CA PHE A 99 18.82 -2.75 -22.04
C PHE A 99 18.92 -1.34 -22.63
N GLU A 100 17.77 -0.70 -22.83
CA GLU A 100 17.63 0.68 -23.36
C GLU A 100 18.39 0.95 -24.67
N SER A 101 18.59 -0.11 -25.47
CA SER A 101 19.32 -0.06 -26.75
C SER A 101 20.77 0.44 -26.63
N ALA A 102 21.38 0.31 -25.44
CA ALA A 102 22.74 0.81 -25.18
C ALA A 102 23.62 -0.22 -24.46
N VAL A 103 23.07 -0.97 -23.51
CA VAL A 103 23.87 -1.89 -22.66
C VAL A 103 23.51 -3.33 -22.99
N THR A 104 24.50 -4.12 -23.38
CA THR A 104 24.34 -5.55 -23.66
C THR A 104 24.88 -6.40 -22.51
N TYR A 105 24.14 -7.43 -22.13
CA TYR A 105 24.56 -8.46 -21.17
C TYR A 105 24.41 -9.84 -21.79
N ALA A 106 25.37 -10.73 -21.59
CA ALA A 106 25.38 -12.08 -22.13
C ALA A 106 25.59 -13.13 -21.01
N PHE A 107 24.69 -14.10 -20.95
CA PHE A 107 24.71 -15.18 -19.97
C PHE A 107 24.74 -16.53 -20.66
N GLU A 108 25.63 -17.43 -20.23
CA GLU A 108 25.69 -18.81 -20.71
C GLU A 108 25.13 -19.79 -19.65
N MET A 109 24.24 -20.67 -20.09
CA MET A 109 23.62 -21.69 -19.25
C MET A 109 23.87 -23.09 -19.83
N LYS A 110 24.42 -23.99 -18.99
CA LYS A 110 24.52 -25.42 -19.29
C LYS A 110 23.29 -26.14 -18.75
N LEU A 111 22.53 -26.80 -19.62
CA LEU A 111 21.43 -27.67 -19.25
C LEU A 111 21.99 -29.07 -18.97
N ARG A 112 22.16 -29.46 -17.68
CA ARG A 112 22.56 -30.82 -17.29
C ARG A 112 21.46 -31.49 -16.47
N GLY A 113 20.91 -32.61 -16.96
CA GLY A 113 19.96 -33.44 -16.20
C GLY A 113 18.68 -32.71 -15.76
N GLY A 114 18.20 -31.73 -16.54
CA GLY A 114 17.01 -30.94 -16.22
C GLY A 114 17.26 -29.72 -15.32
N VAL A 115 18.47 -29.52 -14.83
CA VAL A 115 18.86 -28.32 -14.04
C VAL A 115 19.72 -27.41 -14.91
N ALA A 116 19.35 -26.13 -14.97
CA ALA A 116 20.11 -25.12 -15.70
C ALA A 116 21.12 -24.48 -14.73
N LYS A 117 22.42 -24.70 -14.94
CA LYS A 117 23.47 -24.03 -14.15
C LYS A 117 24.17 -23.00 -15.01
N ILE A 118 24.40 -21.82 -14.44
CA ILE A 118 25.25 -20.79 -15.05
C ILE A 118 26.64 -21.40 -15.19
N SER A 119 27.09 -21.56 -16.44
CA SER A 119 28.32 -22.29 -16.73
C SER A 119 29.53 -21.39 -16.82
N GLU A 120 29.36 -20.24 -17.45
CA GLU A 120 30.38 -19.24 -17.70
C GLU A 120 29.66 -17.89 -17.85
N ARG A 121 30.22 -16.83 -17.24
CA ARG A 121 29.77 -15.47 -17.52
C ARG A 121 30.49 -15.03 -18.79
N LEU A 122 29.75 -14.62 -19.81
CA LEU A 122 30.34 -14.06 -21.03
C LEU A 122 30.76 -12.60 -20.81
N ASP A 123 30.14 -11.91 -19.86
CA ASP A 123 30.49 -10.56 -19.39
C ASP A 123 30.93 -10.55 -17.91
N GLU A 124 31.68 -9.53 -17.48
CA GLU A 124 32.16 -9.41 -16.09
C GLU A 124 31.05 -9.11 -15.07
N ASN A 125 29.88 -8.64 -15.54
CA ASN A 125 28.81 -8.12 -14.70
C ASN A 125 27.88 -9.22 -14.15
N PRO A 126 27.52 -9.20 -12.85
CA PRO A 126 26.60 -10.17 -12.26
C PRO A 126 25.16 -9.95 -12.76
N PRO A 127 24.32 -11.01 -12.87
CA PRO A 127 22.90 -10.89 -13.20
C PRO A 127 22.13 -9.95 -12.24
N GLU A 128 22.62 -9.82 -11.01
CA GLU A 128 22.04 -8.92 -10.00
C GLU A 128 22.13 -7.44 -10.40
N GLU A 129 23.20 -7.03 -11.09
CA GLU A 129 23.34 -5.64 -11.54
C GLU A 129 22.26 -5.26 -12.55
N LEU A 130 22.00 -6.14 -13.54
CA LEU A 130 20.92 -5.93 -14.50
C LEU A 130 19.55 -5.94 -13.80
N ARG A 131 19.36 -6.86 -12.84
CA ARG A 131 18.12 -6.94 -12.05
C ARG A 131 17.87 -5.66 -11.27
N ASP A 132 18.90 -5.09 -10.66
CA ASP A 132 18.78 -3.88 -9.87
C ASP A 132 18.53 -2.65 -10.76
N LYS A 133 19.21 -2.53 -11.91
CA LYS A 133 18.90 -1.51 -12.94
C LYS A 133 17.46 -1.58 -13.43
N ILE A 134 16.92 -2.79 -13.65
CA ILE A 134 15.53 -2.95 -14.06
C ILE A 134 14.58 -2.54 -12.92
N ARG A 135 14.90 -2.91 -11.67
CA ARG A 135 14.09 -2.59 -10.48
C ARG A 135 14.08 -1.11 -10.12
N GLU A 136 15.11 -0.35 -10.49
CA GLU A 136 15.13 1.12 -10.31
C GLU A 136 14.03 1.83 -11.11
N ARG A 137 13.71 1.34 -12.32
CA ARG A 137 12.74 1.98 -13.22
C ARG A 137 11.38 1.30 -13.27
N LEU A 138 11.32 0.01 -12.98
CA LEU A 138 10.08 -0.78 -12.97
C LEU A 138 9.89 -1.49 -11.64
N ASN A 139 8.74 -1.23 -11.03
CA ASN A 139 8.27 -2.01 -9.90
C ASN A 139 7.38 -3.16 -10.42
N LEU A 140 7.91 -4.38 -10.49
CA LEU A 140 7.18 -5.57 -10.93
C LEU A 140 6.72 -6.39 -9.72
N THR A 141 5.40 -6.54 -9.57
CA THR A 141 4.81 -7.47 -8.61
C THR A 141 4.26 -8.65 -9.39
N HIS A 142 5.02 -9.73 -9.42
CA HIS A 142 4.53 -11.00 -9.95
C HIS A 142 3.92 -11.84 -8.83
N VAL A 143 2.71 -12.32 -9.06
CA VAL A 143 2.12 -13.40 -8.27
C VAL A 143 2.27 -14.67 -9.09
N PRO A 144 3.38 -15.42 -8.93
CA PRO A 144 3.46 -16.73 -9.54
C PRO A 144 2.29 -17.54 -9.00
N LEU A 145 1.53 -18.15 -9.89
CA LEU A 145 0.57 -19.15 -9.47
C LEU A 145 1.30 -20.16 -8.62
N LEU A 146 0.83 -20.24 -7.38
CA LEU A 146 0.81 -21.47 -6.62
C LEU A 146 -0.01 -22.45 -7.46
N ARG A 147 0.62 -23.06 -8.47
CA ARG A 147 0.14 -24.34 -9.00
C ARG A 147 0.21 -25.27 -7.81
N MET A 148 -0.90 -25.37 -7.08
CA MET A 148 -1.17 -26.56 -6.31
C MET A 148 -0.85 -27.70 -7.25
N HIS A 149 0.10 -28.55 -6.88
CA HIS A 149 0.40 -29.74 -7.66
C HIS A 149 -0.88 -30.61 -7.66
N ASP A 150 -1.77 -30.36 -8.61
CA ASP A 150 -2.85 -31.27 -8.98
C ASP A 150 -2.27 -32.60 -9.53
N SER A 151 -0.95 -32.69 -9.70
CA SER A 151 -0.22 -33.92 -9.98
C SER A 151 0.13 -34.76 -8.74
N GLU A 152 -0.09 -34.30 -7.51
CA GLU A 152 0.17 -35.11 -6.29
C GLU A 152 -1.05 -35.31 -5.38
N ILE A 153 -2.15 -34.57 -5.59
CA ILE A 153 -3.40 -34.77 -4.82
C ILE A 153 -4.07 -36.13 -5.13
N ASN A 154 -3.66 -36.82 -6.21
CA ASN A 154 -4.16 -38.15 -6.59
C ASN A 154 -3.12 -39.28 -6.61
N MET A 155 -1.86 -39.05 -6.19
CA MET A 155 -0.90 -40.15 -5.99
C MET A 155 -0.70 -40.40 -4.49
N SER A 156 -1.53 -41.30 -3.97
CA SER A 156 -1.40 -42.02 -2.70
C SER A 156 -1.49 -41.20 -1.40
N ARG A 157 -2.74 -41.01 -0.96
CA ARG A 157 -3.15 -40.62 0.39
C ARG A 157 -2.70 -41.55 1.54
N ASP A 158 -1.74 -42.45 1.35
CA ASP A 158 -1.39 -43.43 2.40
C ASP A 158 0.07 -43.95 2.40
N SER A 159 1.01 -43.42 1.61
CA SER A 159 2.38 -44.01 1.58
C SER A 159 3.54 -43.10 1.17
N GLY A 160 3.32 -42.11 0.30
CA GLY A 160 4.40 -41.27 -0.25
C GLY A 160 4.87 -40.14 0.68
N ASP A 161 3.92 -39.49 1.37
CA ASP A 161 4.20 -38.37 2.26
C ASP A 161 4.99 -38.77 3.50
N GLU A 162 4.73 -39.97 4.04
CA GLU A 162 5.45 -40.46 5.22
C GLU A 162 6.91 -40.80 4.89
N PHE A 163 7.17 -41.33 3.69
CA PHE A 163 8.52 -41.61 3.20
C PHE A 163 9.32 -40.33 2.92
N LEU A 164 8.70 -39.34 2.24
CA LEU A 164 9.32 -38.03 2.02
C LEU A 164 9.55 -37.28 3.33
N GLN A 165 8.60 -37.29 4.26
CA GLN A 165 8.78 -36.71 5.60
C GLN A 165 9.89 -37.41 6.38
N THR A 166 9.99 -38.73 6.29
CA THR A 166 11.07 -39.51 6.94
C THR A 166 12.44 -39.17 6.36
N MET A 167 12.55 -39.05 5.02
CA MET A 167 13.77 -38.62 4.33
C MET A 167 14.18 -37.18 4.65
N LEU A 168 13.22 -36.25 4.74
CA LEU A 168 13.48 -34.85 5.08
C LEU A 168 13.89 -34.68 6.56
N ARG A 169 13.28 -35.45 7.48
CA ARG A 169 13.71 -35.51 8.89
C ARG A 169 15.13 -36.09 9.04
N GLN A 170 15.48 -37.11 8.26
CA GLN A 170 16.84 -37.68 8.24
C GLN A 170 17.90 -36.68 7.73
N LYS A 171 17.52 -35.66 6.95
CA LYS A 171 18.40 -34.58 6.49
C LYS A 171 18.48 -33.37 7.43
N HIS A 172 18.01 -33.49 8.68
CA HIS A 172 17.98 -32.40 9.67
C HIS A 172 17.22 -31.14 9.21
N ILE A 173 16.22 -31.30 8.35
CA ILE A 173 15.34 -30.22 7.90
C ILE A 173 14.26 -30.01 8.97
N SER A 174 14.02 -28.76 9.38
CA SER A 174 13.04 -28.44 10.44
C SER A 174 11.61 -28.76 9.99
N GLN A 175 10.72 -29.03 10.95
CA GLN A 175 9.31 -29.34 10.63
C GLN A 175 8.60 -28.19 9.88
N SER A 176 8.99 -26.94 10.13
CA SER A 176 8.53 -25.77 9.37
C SER A 176 9.02 -25.76 7.92
N GLN A 177 10.28 -26.14 7.69
CA GLN A 177 10.84 -26.28 6.35
C GLN A 177 10.18 -27.43 5.59
N ILE A 178 9.83 -28.54 6.25
CA ILE A 178 9.10 -29.66 5.65
C ILE A 178 7.70 -29.22 5.19
N THR A 179 6.96 -28.48 6.02
CA THR A 179 5.64 -27.96 5.62
C THR A 179 5.71 -26.91 4.51
N GLU A 180 6.77 -26.09 4.47
CA GLU A 180 7.00 -25.14 3.37
C GLU A 180 7.39 -25.82 2.05
N ILE A 181 8.05 -26.99 2.13
CA ILE A 181 8.36 -27.82 0.96
C ILE A 181 7.10 -28.49 0.42
N LEU A 182 6.20 -28.94 1.30
CA LEU A 182 4.97 -29.66 0.93
C LEU A 182 3.84 -28.72 0.45
N ASP A 183 3.73 -27.51 1.01
CA ASP A 183 2.74 -26.53 0.58
C ASP A 183 3.40 -25.17 0.26
N PRO A 184 3.71 -24.90 -1.02
CA PRO A 184 4.29 -23.63 -1.46
C PRO A 184 3.46 -22.40 -1.08
N SER A 185 2.14 -22.56 -0.82
CA SER A 185 1.26 -21.45 -0.44
C SER A 185 1.56 -20.94 0.96
N VAL A 186 1.98 -21.81 1.86
CA VAL A 186 2.40 -21.45 3.22
C VAL A 186 3.65 -20.57 3.18
N LYS A 187 4.61 -20.89 2.29
CA LYS A 187 5.80 -20.05 2.09
C LYS A 187 5.45 -18.65 1.60
N VAL A 188 4.48 -18.55 0.68
CA VAL A 188 3.99 -17.24 0.19
C VAL A 188 3.33 -16.45 1.32
N LEU A 189 2.48 -17.09 2.12
CA LEU A 189 1.81 -16.45 3.26
C LEU A 189 2.81 -15.98 4.32
N ASN A 190 3.78 -16.81 4.70
CA ASN A 190 4.85 -16.44 5.63
C ASN A 190 5.69 -15.28 5.10
N SER A 191 6.03 -15.29 3.80
CA SER A 191 6.76 -14.19 3.16
C SER A 191 5.95 -12.90 3.17
N LEU A 192 4.64 -13.00 2.97
CA LEU A 192 3.73 -11.87 2.92
C LEU A 192 3.56 -11.26 4.31
N GLU A 193 3.34 -12.07 5.34
CA GLU A 193 3.32 -11.63 6.74
C GLU A 193 4.61 -10.91 7.11
N ARG A 194 5.79 -11.46 6.79
CA ARG A 194 7.07 -10.76 7.02
C ARG A 194 7.15 -9.39 6.35
N GLN A 195 6.58 -9.24 5.15
CA GLN A 195 6.53 -7.96 4.45
C GLN A 195 5.58 -6.97 5.14
N PHE A 196 4.40 -7.42 5.59
CA PHE A 196 3.50 -6.58 6.39
C PHE A 196 4.13 -6.15 7.71
N VAL A 197 4.80 -7.06 8.42
CA VAL A 197 5.54 -6.75 9.66
C VAL A 197 6.67 -5.76 9.39
N SER A 198 7.42 -5.91 8.30
CA SER A 198 8.46 -4.95 7.91
C SER A 198 7.87 -3.56 7.62
N GLU A 199 6.74 -3.50 6.90
CA GLU A 199 6.06 -2.25 6.60
C GLU A 199 5.51 -1.60 7.87
N ALA A 200 4.95 -2.40 8.79
CA ALA A 200 4.46 -1.96 10.10
C ALA A 200 5.57 -1.38 10.97
N ASN A 201 6.76 -1.99 10.97
CA ASN A 201 7.92 -1.47 11.69
C ASN A 201 8.42 -0.15 11.11
N SER A 202 8.47 -0.04 9.77
CA SER A 202 8.83 1.20 9.07
C SER A 202 7.83 2.33 9.35
N ALA A 203 6.55 1.99 9.31
CA ALA A 203 5.42 2.82 9.70
C ALA A 203 5.56 3.35 11.13
N ARG A 204 5.78 2.45 12.08
CA ARG A 204 5.94 2.75 13.50
C ARG A 204 7.12 3.68 13.76
N LYS A 205 8.25 3.44 13.10
CA LYS A 205 9.42 4.33 13.19
C LYS A 205 9.09 5.76 12.77
N LYS A 206 8.43 5.93 11.62
CA LYS A 206 7.99 7.27 11.13
C LYS A 206 7.00 7.94 12.08
N ILE A 207 6.10 7.16 12.67
CA ILE A 207 5.12 7.66 13.66
C ILE A 207 5.86 8.13 14.92
N THR A 208 6.81 7.36 15.43
CA THR A 208 7.63 7.74 16.60
C THR A 208 8.42 9.02 16.34
N GLU A 209 9.08 9.14 15.18
CA GLU A 209 9.80 10.36 14.79
C GLU A 209 8.86 11.59 14.77
N LYS A 210 7.65 11.44 14.25
CA LYS A 210 6.63 12.51 14.26
C LYS A 210 6.10 12.81 15.66
N LEU A 211 5.99 11.82 16.55
CA LEU A 211 5.60 12.04 17.93
C LEU A 211 6.67 12.82 18.69
N ASP A 212 7.95 12.55 18.44
CA ASP A 212 9.04 13.31 19.05
C ASP A 212 9.10 14.75 18.52
N ASP A 213 8.89 14.95 17.22
CA ASP A 213 8.71 16.30 16.65
C ASP A 213 7.51 17.04 17.27
N LEU A 214 6.38 16.36 17.44
CA LEU A 214 5.19 16.92 18.11
C LEU A 214 5.50 17.29 19.57
N ARG A 215 6.21 16.44 20.32
CA ARG A 215 6.63 16.74 21.70
C ARG A 215 7.49 18.00 21.75
N SER A 216 8.47 18.13 20.86
CA SER A 216 9.31 19.32 20.78
C SER A 216 8.51 20.58 20.42
N LYS A 217 7.59 20.49 19.45
CA LYS A 217 6.70 21.60 19.06
C LYS A 217 5.76 22.04 20.19
N ILE A 218 5.21 21.09 20.95
CA ILE A 218 4.38 21.40 22.12
C ILE A 218 5.20 22.18 23.15
N ILE A 219 6.43 21.74 23.43
CA ILE A 219 7.33 22.43 24.36
C ILE A 219 7.65 23.84 23.87
N GLU A 220 8.03 24.00 22.59
CA GLU A 220 8.30 25.29 21.96
C GLU A 220 7.10 26.25 22.07
N LYS A 221 5.88 25.76 21.78
CA LYS A 221 4.64 26.55 21.86
C LYS A 221 4.27 26.94 23.30
N VAL A 222 4.71 26.19 24.30
CA VAL A 222 4.50 26.52 25.72
C VAL A 222 5.53 27.55 26.20
N MET A 223 6.75 27.54 25.66
CA MET A 223 7.82 28.47 26.02
C MET A 223 7.43 29.94 25.77
N ILE A 224 8.07 30.84 26.52
CA ILE A 224 7.89 32.28 26.39
C ILE A 224 8.97 32.78 25.43
N ASP A 225 8.56 33.27 24.26
CA ASP A 225 9.45 33.75 23.20
C ASP A 225 8.94 35.07 22.58
N GLU A 226 9.69 35.63 21.63
CA GLU A 226 9.35 36.89 20.95
C GLU A 226 8.00 36.80 20.17
N SER A 227 7.54 35.58 19.85
CA SER A 227 6.24 35.35 19.19
C SER A 227 5.05 35.77 20.06
N LEU A 228 5.19 35.80 21.40
CA LEU A 228 4.17 36.32 22.32
C LEU A 228 3.85 37.79 22.09
N VAL A 229 4.85 38.58 21.67
CA VAL A 229 4.66 40.00 21.33
C VAL A 229 3.86 40.15 20.02
N ARG A 230 3.91 39.16 19.12
CA ARG A 230 3.06 39.14 17.92
C ARG A 230 1.65 38.62 18.22
N LEU A 231 1.53 37.65 19.13
CA LEU A 231 0.24 37.11 19.58
C LEU A 231 -0.58 38.14 20.36
N SER A 232 0.05 39.06 21.09
CA SER A 232 -0.65 40.17 21.77
C SER A 232 -1.44 41.08 20.80
N ASN A 233 -0.92 41.33 19.59
CA ASN A 233 -1.64 42.08 18.56
C ASN A 233 -2.86 41.31 18.01
N ARG A 234 -2.78 39.98 17.91
CA ARG A 234 -3.96 39.14 17.56
C ARG A 234 -4.97 39.09 18.68
N ALA A 235 -4.52 39.01 19.93
CA ALA A 235 -5.37 39.05 21.12
C ALA A 235 -6.14 40.38 21.20
N LEU A 236 -5.48 41.51 20.90
CA LEU A 236 -6.12 42.82 20.76
C LEU A 236 -7.22 42.82 19.69
N SER A 237 -6.94 42.26 18.50
CA SER A 237 -7.94 42.14 17.43
C SER A 237 -9.13 41.26 17.82
N ARG A 238 -8.91 40.17 18.59
CA ARG A 238 -9.99 39.31 19.08
C ARG A 238 -10.83 39.98 20.15
N ALA A 239 -10.20 40.67 21.10
CA ALA A 239 -10.92 41.47 22.08
C ALA A 239 -11.77 42.55 21.38
N HIS A 240 -11.23 43.18 20.33
CA HIS A 240 -12.00 44.10 19.49
C HIS A 240 -13.19 43.45 18.79
N LYS A 241 -13.04 42.22 18.29
CA LYS A 241 -14.15 41.45 17.68
C LYS A 241 -15.21 41.09 18.72
N ALA A 242 -14.81 40.61 19.89
CA ALA A 242 -15.71 40.23 20.98
C ALA A 242 -16.55 41.40 21.52
N MET A 243 -15.99 42.62 21.51
CA MET A 243 -16.72 43.84 21.89
C MET A 243 -17.82 44.23 20.89
N ASN A 244 -17.61 43.93 19.60
CA ASN A 244 -18.44 44.45 18.51
C ASN A 244 -19.33 43.40 17.83
N SER A 245 -19.10 42.10 18.05
CA SER A 245 -19.93 41.05 17.46
C SER A 245 -21.09 40.66 18.38
N ASP A 246 -22.31 40.63 17.84
CA ASP A 246 -23.50 40.17 18.57
C ASP A 246 -23.58 38.64 18.72
N PHE A 247 -22.78 37.89 17.94
CA PHE A 247 -22.73 36.43 17.96
C PHE A 247 -21.28 35.95 18.10
N LEU A 248 -21.01 35.16 19.14
CA LEU A 248 -19.81 34.31 19.22
C LEU A 248 -20.14 32.99 18.52
N GLU A 249 -19.26 32.52 17.64
CA GLU A 249 -19.38 31.17 17.04
C GLU A 249 -19.45 30.13 18.17
N ASP A 250 -20.50 29.32 18.18
CA ASP A 250 -20.63 28.26 19.18
C ASP A 250 -19.62 27.16 18.83
N VAL A 251 -18.66 26.94 19.74
CA VAL A 251 -17.60 25.95 19.53
C VAL A 251 -18.17 24.57 19.83
N ASP A 252 -18.11 23.66 18.87
CA ASP A 252 -18.51 22.27 19.07
C ASP A 252 -17.49 21.53 19.95
N VAL A 253 -17.69 21.63 21.27
CA VAL A 253 -16.84 20.97 22.29
C VAL A 253 -16.80 19.46 22.10
N SER A 254 -17.88 18.85 21.60
CA SER A 254 -17.95 17.40 21.41
C SER A 254 -17.00 16.92 20.31
N ALA A 255 -16.80 17.74 19.27
CA ALA A 255 -15.81 17.46 18.23
C ALA A 255 -14.38 17.45 18.79
N TYR A 256 -14.01 18.39 19.67
CA TYR A 256 -12.68 18.46 20.29
C TYR A 256 -12.41 17.29 21.24
N VAL A 257 -13.41 16.86 22.01
CA VAL A 257 -13.31 15.68 22.89
C VAL A 257 -13.05 14.42 22.07
N ARG A 258 -13.82 14.22 20.99
CA ARG A 258 -13.62 13.07 20.10
C ARG A 258 -12.20 13.06 19.52
N LYS A 259 -11.75 14.19 18.97
CA LYS A 259 -10.41 14.36 18.37
C LYS A 259 -9.27 14.00 19.33
N LEU A 260 -9.34 14.48 20.57
CA LEU A 260 -8.30 14.19 21.58
C LEU A 260 -8.33 12.73 22.05
N SER A 261 -9.54 12.14 22.18
CA SER A 261 -9.69 10.73 22.56
C SER A 261 -9.16 9.77 21.48
N GLU A 262 -9.47 10.04 20.22
CA GLU A 262 -8.98 9.27 19.07
C GLU A 262 -7.45 9.36 18.98
N ALA A 263 -6.88 10.49 19.41
CA ALA A 263 -5.45 10.69 19.46
C ALA A 263 -4.72 9.98 20.61
N GLN A 264 -5.43 9.22 21.45
CA GLN A 264 -4.92 8.63 22.69
C GLN A 264 -4.31 9.66 23.66
N ILE A 265 -4.71 10.93 23.55
CA ILE A 265 -4.32 11.97 24.49
C ILE A 265 -5.32 11.92 25.63
N ASN A 266 -4.88 11.42 26.79
CA ASN A 266 -5.72 11.23 27.97
C ASN A 266 -5.99 12.56 28.69
N VAL A 267 -6.77 13.44 28.06
CA VAL A 267 -7.29 14.67 28.69
C VAL A 267 -8.72 14.41 29.15
N PRO A 268 -9.04 14.59 30.44
CA PRO A 268 -10.39 14.41 30.94
C PRO A 268 -11.39 15.32 30.21
N GLU A 269 -12.50 14.75 29.73
CA GLU A 269 -13.56 15.49 29.02
C GLU A 269 -14.07 16.70 29.82
N VAL A 270 -14.15 16.55 31.15
CA VAL A 270 -14.55 17.61 32.08
C VAL A 270 -13.67 18.85 31.93
N LYS A 271 -12.35 18.67 31.75
CA LYS A 271 -11.39 19.79 31.61
C LYS A 271 -11.53 20.51 30.27
N ILE A 272 -11.87 19.79 29.20
CA ILE A 272 -12.11 20.38 27.88
C ILE A 272 -13.38 21.24 27.92
N LYS A 273 -14.45 20.73 28.53
CA LYS A 273 -15.70 21.49 28.73
C LYS A 273 -15.49 22.73 29.59
N GLU A 274 -14.70 22.58 30.67
CA GLU A 274 -14.33 23.69 31.54
C GLU A 274 -13.56 24.78 30.78
N HIS A 275 -12.56 24.42 29.97
CA HIS A 275 -11.79 25.35 29.13
C HIS A 275 -12.68 26.21 28.23
N PHE A 276 -13.55 25.58 27.43
CA PHE A 276 -14.42 26.31 26.50
C PHE A 276 -15.52 27.12 27.22
N SER A 277 -16.01 26.64 28.37
CA SER A 277 -16.96 27.39 29.21
C SER A 277 -16.34 28.66 29.77
N ILE A 278 -15.13 28.57 30.36
CA ILE A 278 -14.39 29.73 30.87
C ILE A 278 -14.07 30.69 29.72
N TRP A 279 -13.65 30.17 28.56
CA TRP A 279 -13.37 30.99 27.39
C TRP A 279 -14.61 31.77 26.91
N LYS A 280 -15.78 31.14 26.89
CA LYS A 280 -17.06 31.80 26.56
C LYS A 280 -17.40 32.89 27.58
N GLN A 281 -17.31 32.57 28.88
CA GLN A 281 -17.55 33.53 29.97
C GLN A 281 -16.62 34.76 29.89
N LEU A 282 -15.34 34.57 29.57
CA LEU A 282 -14.40 35.69 29.42
C LEU A 282 -14.81 36.64 28.29
N ASN A 283 -15.25 36.10 27.15
CA ASN A 283 -15.74 36.92 26.04
C ASN A 283 -17.06 37.63 26.38
N ASP A 284 -18.00 36.93 27.02
CA ASP A 284 -19.28 37.49 27.46
C ASP A 284 -19.08 38.63 28.47
N ASN A 285 -18.19 38.45 29.45
CA ASN A 285 -17.86 39.45 30.46
C ASN A 285 -17.30 40.74 29.85
N VAL A 286 -16.41 40.65 28.85
CA VAL A 286 -15.88 41.82 28.15
C VAL A 286 -16.98 42.54 27.38
N ARG A 287 -17.82 41.79 26.67
CA ARG A 287 -18.94 42.34 25.89
C ARG A 287 -19.94 43.05 26.79
N ASP A 288 -20.34 42.43 27.89
CA ASP A 288 -21.36 42.98 28.80
C ASP A 288 -20.80 44.19 29.55
N ALA A 289 -19.55 44.14 30.00
CA ALA A 289 -18.87 45.30 30.60
C ALA A 289 -18.74 46.47 29.60
N PHE A 290 -18.47 46.18 28.32
CA PHE A 290 -18.41 47.20 27.27
C PHE A 290 -19.79 47.84 26.99
N LYS A 291 -20.86 47.03 26.93
CA LYS A 291 -22.24 47.51 26.77
C LYS A 291 -22.66 48.41 27.94
N ILE A 292 -22.35 48.01 29.18
CA ILE A 292 -22.64 48.80 30.39
C ILE A 292 -21.85 50.11 30.37
N MET A 293 -20.55 50.07 30.08
CA MET A 293 -19.72 51.27 29.97
C MET A 293 -20.26 52.25 28.91
N ARG A 294 -20.65 51.75 27.72
CA ARG A 294 -21.18 52.58 26.63
C ARG A 294 -22.56 53.18 26.89
N SER A 295 -23.39 52.52 27.70
CA SER A 295 -24.75 52.98 28.03
C SER A 295 -24.79 54.05 29.13
N LEU A 296 -23.69 54.24 29.87
CA LEU A 296 -23.58 55.29 30.90
C LEU A 296 -23.06 56.60 30.27
N GLY A 297 -23.87 57.65 30.29
CA GLY A 297 -23.51 58.97 29.75
C GLY A 297 -22.54 59.77 30.63
N THR A 298 -21.86 60.76 30.05
CA THR A 298 -20.83 61.64 30.67
C THR A 298 -21.40 62.77 31.54
N SER A 299 -22.45 62.50 32.32
CA SER A 299 -23.00 63.46 33.29
C SER A 299 -22.19 63.46 34.61
N GLU A 300 -22.07 64.60 35.31
CA GLU A 300 -21.31 64.72 36.58
C GLU A 300 -21.70 63.70 37.67
N LYS A 301 -22.98 63.34 37.79
CA LYS A 301 -23.44 62.26 38.71
C LYS A 301 -23.23 60.85 38.14
N GLY A 302 -23.07 60.73 36.82
CA GLY A 302 -22.73 59.50 36.11
C GLY A 302 -21.24 59.17 36.12
N MET A 303 -20.37 60.15 36.39
CA MET A 303 -18.92 60.01 36.27
C MET A 303 -18.32 58.95 37.22
N LYS A 304 -18.81 58.86 38.47
CA LYS A 304 -18.40 57.78 39.40
C LYS A 304 -18.81 56.39 38.89
N LYS A 305 -20.06 56.23 38.46
CA LYS A 305 -20.58 54.95 37.92
C LYS A 305 -19.90 54.57 36.60
N HIS A 306 -19.60 55.55 35.76
CA HIS A 306 -18.84 55.37 34.53
C HIS A 306 -17.41 54.94 34.82
N ASN A 307 -16.72 55.56 35.78
CA ASN A 307 -15.37 55.15 36.19
C ASN A 307 -15.32 53.73 36.76
N GLU A 308 -16.31 53.34 37.56
CA GLU A 308 -16.45 51.96 38.04
C GLU A 308 -16.71 50.96 36.90
N ALA A 309 -17.56 51.32 35.94
CA ALA A 309 -17.83 50.50 34.75
C ALA A 309 -16.59 50.37 33.84
N ALA A 310 -15.83 51.46 33.66
CA ALA A 310 -14.59 51.47 32.91
C ALA A 310 -13.49 50.63 33.59
N ALA A 311 -13.39 50.68 34.93
CA ALA A 311 -12.47 49.83 35.68
C ALA A 311 -12.81 48.33 35.53
N LYS A 312 -14.11 47.98 35.59
CA LYS A 312 -14.58 46.61 35.34
C LYS A 312 -14.28 46.15 33.92
N PHE A 313 -14.58 47.00 32.92
CA PHE A 313 -14.26 46.71 31.51
C PHE A 313 -12.76 46.49 31.31
N ASN A 314 -11.90 47.40 31.81
CA ASN A 314 -10.45 47.26 31.69
C ASN A 314 -9.96 45.95 32.31
N SER A 315 -10.46 45.58 33.50
CA SER A 315 -10.10 44.31 34.14
C SER A 315 -10.52 43.10 33.29
N SER A 316 -11.76 43.05 32.81
CA SER A 316 -12.23 41.99 31.93
C SER A 316 -11.44 41.93 30.61
N TYR A 317 -11.11 43.09 30.05
CA TYR A 317 -10.35 43.23 28.80
C TYR A 317 -8.92 42.70 28.94
N TYR A 318 -8.20 43.08 30.00
CA TYR A 318 -6.86 42.56 30.26
C TYR A 318 -6.87 41.05 30.55
N ASN A 319 -7.88 40.55 31.27
CA ASN A 319 -8.04 39.12 31.51
C ASN A 319 -8.26 38.35 30.19
N LEU A 320 -9.11 38.85 29.29
CA LEU A 320 -9.34 38.22 27.99
C LEU A 320 -8.07 38.20 27.13
N ILE A 321 -7.33 39.31 27.08
CA ILE A 321 -6.07 39.39 26.33
C ILE A 321 -5.04 38.41 26.89
N ALA A 322 -4.87 38.39 28.22
CA ALA A 322 -3.94 37.48 28.88
C ALA A 322 -4.29 36.01 28.59
N MET A 323 -5.58 35.67 28.60
CA MET A 323 -6.05 34.30 28.34
C MET A 323 -6.09 33.94 26.84
N SER A 324 -6.17 34.92 25.94
CA SER A 324 -6.21 34.67 24.48
C SER A 324 -4.98 33.95 23.97
N ASN A 325 -3.81 34.26 24.52
CA ASN A 325 -2.56 33.60 24.13
C ASN A 325 -2.58 32.12 24.51
N PHE A 326 -3.15 31.76 25.65
CA PHE A 326 -3.29 30.37 26.07
C PHE A 326 -4.28 29.61 25.19
N ASN A 327 -5.42 30.22 24.84
CA ASN A 327 -6.39 29.60 23.96
C ASN A 327 -5.81 29.37 22.55
N ASP A 328 -5.01 30.31 22.02
CA ASP A 328 -4.34 30.13 20.73
C ASP A 328 -3.33 28.99 20.72
N ARG A 329 -2.54 28.89 21.78
CA ARG A 329 -1.60 27.79 21.97
C ARG A 329 -2.33 26.46 22.03
N PHE A 330 -3.42 26.38 22.80
CA PHE A 330 -4.26 25.19 22.89
C PHE A 330 -4.78 24.78 21.51
N LEU A 331 -5.40 25.70 20.77
CA LEU A 331 -5.92 25.41 19.42
C LEU A 331 -4.82 24.95 18.47
N SER A 332 -3.65 25.58 18.51
CA SER A 332 -2.52 25.21 17.66
C SER A 332 -1.92 23.85 18.02
N ILE A 333 -1.95 23.44 19.29
CA ILE A 333 -1.53 22.09 19.71
C ILE A 333 -2.54 21.05 19.22
N VAL A 334 -3.84 21.32 19.32
CA VAL A 334 -4.88 20.43 18.80
C VAL A 334 -4.70 20.22 17.30
N GLU A 335 -4.40 21.29 16.54
CA GLU A 335 -4.14 21.20 15.10
C GLU A 335 -2.92 20.31 14.77
N ASP A 336 -1.80 20.45 15.50
CA ASP A 336 -0.63 19.59 15.28
C ASP A 336 -0.95 18.11 15.58
N VAL A 337 -1.76 17.85 16.61
CA VAL A 337 -2.24 16.51 16.96
C VAL A 337 -3.08 15.94 15.83
N GLU A 338 -3.97 16.72 15.23
CA GLU A 338 -4.79 16.30 14.09
C GLU A 338 -3.93 15.92 12.88
N LEU A 339 -2.95 16.76 12.53
CA LEU A 339 -2.02 16.48 11.44
C LEU A 339 -1.23 15.19 11.68
N MET A 340 -0.83 14.94 12.94
CA MET A 340 -0.14 13.72 13.35
C MET A 340 -1.05 12.49 13.24
N GLN A 341 -2.32 12.58 13.66
CA GLN A 341 -3.29 11.48 13.53
C GLN A 341 -3.60 11.16 12.06
N ALA A 342 -3.83 12.17 11.23
CA ALA A 342 -4.03 11.98 9.80
C ALA A 342 -2.82 11.26 9.16
N ALA A 343 -1.61 11.62 9.58
CA ALA A 343 -0.40 10.94 9.13
C ALA A 343 -0.29 9.49 9.62
N ARG A 344 -0.72 9.19 10.86
CA ARG A 344 -0.78 7.80 11.37
C ARG A 344 -1.77 6.96 10.57
N PHE A 345 -2.95 7.51 10.29
CA PHE A 345 -3.99 6.83 9.51
C PHE A 345 -3.53 6.53 8.09
N GLU A 346 -2.88 7.47 7.40
CA GLU A 346 -2.35 7.26 6.04
C GLU A 346 -1.27 6.16 5.94
N VAL A 347 -0.68 5.80 7.08
CA VAL A 347 0.31 4.73 7.16
C VAL A 347 -0.35 3.38 7.42
N THR A 348 -1.36 3.31 8.29
CA THR A 348 -2.10 2.06 8.60
C THR A 348 -3.24 1.76 7.62
N ARG A 349 -3.57 2.73 6.76
CA ARG A 349 -4.63 2.63 5.74
C ARG A 349 -4.51 1.37 4.88
N VAL A 350 -3.30 1.02 4.44
CA VAL A 350 -3.06 -0.18 3.61
C VAL A 350 -3.54 -1.46 4.31
N PHE A 351 -3.32 -1.56 5.63
CA PHE A 351 -3.68 -2.75 6.39
C PHE A 351 -5.19 -2.85 6.56
N SER A 352 -5.85 -1.72 6.88
CA SER A 352 -7.30 -1.68 7.00
C SER A 352 -8.03 -1.90 5.68
N GLU A 353 -7.53 -1.36 4.56
CA GLU A 353 -8.09 -1.59 3.22
C GLU A 353 -7.91 -3.05 2.82
N TYR A 354 -6.72 -3.63 3.05
CA TYR A 354 -6.45 -5.04 2.80
C TYR A 354 -7.36 -5.96 3.63
N GLU A 355 -7.46 -5.72 4.93
CA GLU A 355 -8.34 -6.45 5.83
C GLU A 355 -9.80 -6.40 5.36
N LYS A 356 -10.27 -5.20 4.98
CA LYS A 356 -11.63 -5.00 4.49
C LYS A 356 -11.89 -5.80 3.23
N GLU A 357 -10.98 -5.77 2.26
CA GLU A 357 -11.13 -6.49 0.99
C GLU A 357 -11.10 -8.01 1.18
N VAL A 358 -10.17 -8.56 1.95
CA VAL A 358 -10.12 -10.01 2.24
C VAL A 358 -11.40 -10.49 2.92
N ASN A 359 -11.92 -9.70 3.86
CA ASN A 359 -13.16 -10.05 4.56
C ASN A 359 -14.41 -10.07 3.68
N LEU A 360 -14.39 -9.47 2.47
CA LEU A 360 -15.49 -9.62 1.51
C LEU A 360 -15.63 -11.07 1.01
N TYR A 361 -14.53 -11.82 1.01
CA TYR A 361 -14.48 -13.21 0.57
C TYR A 361 -14.77 -14.17 1.72
N LEU A 362 -14.20 -13.92 2.90
CA LEU A 362 -14.22 -14.86 4.02
C LEU A 362 -15.50 -14.79 4.88
N LYS A 363 -16.16 -13.63 4.94
CA LYS A 363 -17.39 -13.45 5.72
C LYS A 363 -18.57 -14.23 5.09
N PRO A 364 -19.52 -14.70 5.91
CA PRO A 364 -19.59 -14.57 7.38
C PRO A 364 -18.89 -15.71 8.15
N LYS A 365 -18.25 -16.66 7.47
CA LYS A 365 -17.72 -17.88 8.08
C LYS A 365 -16.45 -17.63 8.88
N LYS A 366 -15.56 -16.78 8.35
CA LYS A 366 -14.26 -16.44 8.93
C LYS A 366 -14.05 -14.92 8.91
N MET A 367 -13.24 -14.45 9.84
CA MET A 367 -12.80 -13.07 9.96
C MET A 367 -11.28 -13.05 9.84
N PHE A 368 -10.78 -12.28 8.88
CA PHE A 368 -9.37 -11.97 8.75
C PHE A 368 -9.08 -10.64 9.43
N HIS A 369 -7.95 -10.55 10.13
CA HIS A 369 -7.51 -9.35 10.81
C HIS A 369 -6.00 -9.16 10.63
N VAL A 370 -5.60 -7.90 10.40
CA VAL A 370 -4.21 -7.48 10.33
C VAL A 370 -3.92 -6.62 11.56
N SER A 371 -2.97 -7.06 12.39
CA SER A 371 -2.61 -6.31 13.60
C SER A 371 -1.87 -5.01 13.26
N GLU A 372 -1.77 -4.09 14.21
CA GLU A 372 -0.95 -2.87 14.04
C GLU A 372 0.54 -3.20 13.81
N ASP A 373 1.00 -4.35 14.30
CA ASP A 373 2.37 -4.86 14.10
C ASP A 373 2.54 -5.62 12.76
N GLY A 374 1.47 -5.74 11.96
CA GLY A 374 1.50 -6.36 10.62
C GLY A 374 1.34 -7.89 10.62
N GLU A 375 1.00 -8.49 11.76
CA GLU A 375 0.73 -9.94 11.87
C GLU A 375 -0.65 -10.28 11.30
N LEU A 376 -0.76 -11.46 10.69
CA LEU A 376 -1.97 -11.89 10.01
C LEU A 376 -2.68 -12.97 10.82
N SER A 377 -3.95 -12.72 11.15
CA SER A 377 -4.75 -13.67 11.92
C SER A 377 -6.08 -13.97 11.26
N VAL A 378 -6.53 -15.22 11.35
CA VAL A 378 -7.87 -15.64 10.96
C VAL A 378 -8.57 -16.25 12.15
N MET A 379 -9.81 -15.83 12.38
CA MET A 379 -10.65 -16.37 13.44
C MET A 379 -12.03 -16.75 12.91
N THR A 380 -12.60 -17.78 13.51
CA THR A 380 -14.04 -18.10 13.40
C THR A 380 -14.76 -17.52 14.60
N ARG A 381 -16.08 -17.75 14.69
CA ARG A 381 -16.86 -17.39 15.89
C ARG A 381 -16.35 -18.05 17.18
N THR A 382 -15.62 -19.16 17.07
CA THR A 382 -15.30 -20.04 18.21
C THR A 382 -13.80 -20.27 18.42
N SER A 383 -12.96 -20.07 17.41
CA SER A 383 -11.53 -20.40 17.48
C SER A 383 -10.66 -19.65 16.47
N HIS A 384 -9.38 -19.50 16.80
CA HIS A 384 -8.35 -19.08 15.86
C HIS A 384 -8.00 -20.20 14.88
N ILE A 385 -7.77 -19.83 13.62
CA ILE A 385 -7.33 -20.73 12.54
C ILE A 385 -5.93 -20.30 12.11
N ARG A 386 -5.00 -21.25 12.02
CA ARG A 386 -3.67 -21.00 11.45
C ARG A 386 -3.80 -20.80 9.94
N LEU A 387 -3.01 -19.90 9.36
CA LEU A 387 -3.04 -19.64 7.92
C LEU A 387 -2.79 -20.89 7.06
N SER A 388 -2.00 -21.84 7.58
CA SER A 388 -1.75 -23.15 6.95
C SER A 388 -3.00 -24.01 6.79
N ASP A 389 -4.00 -23.82 7.65
CA ASP A 389 -5.20 -24.66 7.75
C ASP A 389 -6.38 -24.09 6.92
N LEU A 390 -6.15 -22.98 6.20
CA LEU A 390 -7.13 -22.38 5.29
C LEU A 390 -7.31 -23.22 4.02
N SER A 391 -8.45 -23.06 3.34
CA SER A 391 -8.64 -23.69 2.04
C SER A 391 -7.70 -23.07 1.00
N SER A 392 -7.38 -23.81 -0.06
CA SER A 392 -6.49 -23.30 -1.12
C SER A 392 -6.99 -22.00 -1.75
N GLY A 393 -8.29 -21.89 -2.01
CA GLY A 393 -8.91 -20.66 -2.51
C GLY A 393 -8.76 -19.49 -1.52
N GLU A 394 -8.92 -19.73 -0.22
CA GLU A 394 -8.74 -18.69 0.81
C GLU A 394 -7.27 -18.23 0.90
N LYS A 395 -6.32 -19.18 0.91
CA LYS A 395 -4.88 -18.89 0.87
C LYS A 395 -4.52 -18.10 -0.38
N HIS A 396 -5.12 -18.43 -1.51
CA HIS A 396 -4.91 -17.74 -2.78
C HIS A 396 -5.41 -16.29 -2.71
N ILE A 397 -6.62 -16.04 -2.20
CA ILE A 397 -7.17 -14.68 -2.00
C ILE A 397 -6.30 -13.84 -1.08
N ILE A 398 -5.89 -14.38 0.07
CA ILE A 398 -5.01 -13.67 1.02
C ILE A 398 -3.68 -13.34 0.32
N SER A 399 -3.11 -14.29 -0.42
CA SER A 399 -1.84 -14.10 -1.11
C SER A 399 -1.90 -13.04 -2.21
N ILE A 400 -2.92 -13.09 -3.07
CA ILE A 400 -3.03 -12.20 -4.23
C ILE A 400 -3.40 -10.77 -3.80
N LEU A 401 -4.36 -10.63 -2.88
CA LEU A 401 -4.78 -9.32 -2.38
C LEU A 401 -3.70 -8.70 -1.47
N GLY A 402 -2.98 -9.50 -0.69
CA GLY A 402 -1.90 -8.95 0.14
C GLY A 402 -0.72 -8.49 -0.71
N ARG A 403 -0.39 -9.18 -1.81
CA ARG A 403 0.59 -8.68 -2.79
C ARG A 403 0.11 -7.42 -3.51
N ALA A 404 -1.19 -7.31 -3.80
CA ALA A 404 -1.77 -6.09 -4.35
C ALA A 404 -1.69 -4.93 -3.34
N ALA A 405 -2.01 -5.16 -2.07
CA ALA A 405 -1.94 -4.16 -1.00
C ALA A 405 -0.50 -3.69 -0.73
N LEU A 406 0.48 -4.60 -0.78
CA LEU A 406 1.90 -4.29 -0.59
C LEU A 406 2.58 -3.73 -1.85
N SER A 407 1.89 -3.65 -2.97
CA SER A 407 2.44 -2.96 -4.15
C SER A 407 2.69 -1.49 -3.79
N ARG A 408 3.91 -1.00 -4.05
CA ARG A 408 4.39 0.32 -3.58
C ARG A 408 3.40 1.46 -3.90
N LYS A 409 3.38 2.51 -3.07
CA LYS A 409 2.51 3.70 -3.21
C LYS A 409 2.59 4.41 -4.58
N GLU A 410 3.65 4.17 -5.33
CA GLU A 410 3.87 4.71 -6.68
C GLU A 410 3.22 3.87 -7.78
N GLY A 411 2.71 2.67 -7.49
CA GLY A 411 2.15 1.72 -8.46
C GLY A 411 3.17 0.69 -8.93
N ALA A 412 2.68 -0.40 -9.51
CA ALA A 412 3.44 -1.56 -9.95
C ALA A 412 2.84 -2.17 -11.22
N ILE A 413 3.60 -3.05 -11.88
CA ILE A 413 3.02 -3.98 -12.85
C ILE A 413 2.64 -5.23 -12.08
N PHE A 414 1.34 -5.42 -11.90
CA PHE A 414 0.78 -6.60 -11.26
C PHE A 414 0.51 -7.66 -12.33
N VAL A 415 1.23 -8.77 -12.27
CA VAL A 415 1.05 -9.87 -13.21
C VAL A 415 0.58 -11.11 -12.46
N ALA A 416 -0.52 -11.71 -12.92
CA ALA A 416 -1.05 -12.97 -12.40
C ALA A 416 -1.48 -13.90 -13.53
N ASP A 417 -1.12 -15.17 -13.42
CA ASP A 417 -1.64 -16.24 -14.27
C ASP A 417 -2.81 -16.90 -13.53
N GLU A 418 -3.83 -17.41 -14.24
CA GLU A 418 -5.05 -18.07 -13.74
C GLU A 418 -5.48 -17.73 -12.30
N PRO A 419 -5.66 -16.43 -11.95
CA PRO A 419 -6.00 -16.04 -10.59
C PRO A 419 -7.38 -16.55 -10.13
N GLU A 420 -8.18 -17.11 -11.04
CA GLU A 420 -9.43 -17.81 -10.75
C GLU A 420 -9.26 -19.22 -10.16
N LEU A 421 -8.06 -19.80 -10.19
CA LEU A 421 -7.85 -21.20 -9.86
C LEU A 421 -8.28 -21.49 -8.41
N SER A 422 -9.08 -22.55 -8.23
CA SER A 422 -9.67 -22.92 -6.92
C SER A 422 -10.69 -21.92 -6.33
N LEU A 423 -11.12 -20.89 -7.06
CA LEU A 423 -12.10 -19.91 -6.59
C LEU A 423 -13.53 -20.21 -7.05
N HIS A 424 -14.51 -19.95 -6.19
CA HIS A 424 -15.93 -19.98 -6.56
C HIS A 424 -16.27 -18.82 -7.53
N LEU A 425 -17.29 -19.00 -8.37
CA LEU A 425 -17.68 -18.05 -9.42
C LEU A 425 -17.87 -16.60 -8.91
N ASP A 426 -18.44 -16.43 -7.73
CA ASP A 426 -18.64 -15.10 -7.13
C ASP A 426 -17.31 -14.42 -6.79
N TRP A 427 -16.34 -15.18 -6.29
CA TRP A 427 -15.01 -14.66 -5.96
C TRP A 427 -14.22 -14.32 -7.22
N GLN A 428 -14.38 -15.10 -8.29
CA GLN A 428 -13.78 -14.80 -9.60
C GLN A 428 -14.26 -13.44 -10.15
N ARG A 429 -15.53 -13.07 -9.93
CA ARG A 429 -16.06 -11.77 -10.36
C ARG A 429 -15.53 -10.59 -9.54
N MET A 430 -15.11 -10.84 -8.31
CA MET A 430 -14.69 -9.80 -7.37
C MET A 430 -13.18 -9.56 -7.35
N ILE A 431 -12.37 -10.56 -7.70
CA ILE A 431 -10.92 -10.54 -7.51
C ILE A 431 -10.24 -9.36 -8.21
N LEU A 432 -10.60 -9.10 -9.46
CA LEU A 432 -10.04 -8.01 -10.25
C LEU A 432 -10.43 -6.63 -9.72
N PRO A 433 -11.73 -6.37 -9.45
CA PRO A 433 -12.15 -5.17 -8.73
C PRO A 433 -11.42 -4.94 -7.40
N SER A 434 -11.22 -5.98 -6.60
CA SER A 434 -10.48 -5.87 -5.33
C SER A 434 -9.00 -5.54 -5.55
N ILE A 435 -8.33 -6.17 -6.53
CA ILE A 435 -6.94 -5.84 -6.89
C ILE A 435 -6.84 -4.38 -7.36
N ALA A 436 -7.73 -3.94 -8.25
CA ALA A 436 -7.75 -2.57 -8.75
C ALA A 436 -8.00 -1.53 -7.64
N LYS A 437 -8.79 -1.89 -6.62
CA LYS A 437 -9.05 -1.04 -5.48
C LYS A 437 -7.87 -0.95 -4.52
N LEU A 438 -7.19 -2.06 -4.25
CA LEU A 438 -5.99 -2.09 -3.40
C LEU A 438 -4.78 -1.46 -4.09
N SER A 439 -4.75 -1.48 -5.43
CA SER A 439 -3.61 -0.98 -6.21
C SER A 439 -4.05 -0.13 -7.41
N PRO A 440 -4.65 1.05 -7.17
CA PRO A 440 -5.29 1.85 -8.21
C PRO A 440 -4.32 2.49 -9.21
N LYS A 441 -3.03 2.60 -8.86
CA LYS A 441 -1.98 3.16 -9.72
C LYS A 441 -1.23 2.10 -10.53
N SER A 442 -1.60 0.84 -10.39
CA SER A 442 -0.88 -0.28 -10.97
C SER A 442 -1.50 -0.75 -12.28
N GLN A 443 -0.64 -1.13 -13.21
CA GLN A 443 -1.05 -1.87 -14.39
C GLN A 443 -1.32 -3.31 -13.98
N VAL A 444 -2.49 -3.86 -14.34
CA VAL A 444 -2.83 -5.26 -14.06
C VAL A 444 -2.79 -6.03 -15.37
N ILE A 445 -2.05 -7.14 -15.40
CA ILE A 445 -1.96 -8.05 -16.53
C ILE A 445 -2.30 -9.45 -16.03
N ILE A 446 -3.41 -10.00 -16.51
CA ILE A 446 -3.89 -11.32 -16.11
C ILE A 446 -4.01 -12.22 -17.32
N ALA A 447 -3.57 -13.47 -17.21
CA ALA A 447 -4.02 -14.52 -18.11
C ALA A 447 -5.09 -15.36 -17.42
N THR A 448 -6.16 -15.64 -18.14
CA THR A 448 -7.32 -16.33 -17.57
C THR A 448 -8.00 -17.19 -18.62
N HIS A 449 -8.62 -18.27 -18.15
CA HIS A 449 -9.53 -19.10 -18.90
C HIS A 449 -10.99 -18.85 -18.51
N SER A 450 -11.23 -18.18 -17.37
CA SER A 450 -12.58 -17.91 -16.88
C SER A 450 -13.16 -16.62 -17.46
N PRO A 451 -14.30 -16.68 -18.19
CA PRO A 451 -15.03 -15.49 -18.59
C PRO A 451 -15.54 -14.66 -17.39
N ALA A 452 -15.70 -15.29 -16.22
CA ALA A 452 -16.27 -14.65 -15.04
C ALA A 452 -15.33 -13.60 -14.43
N ILE A 453 -14.04 -13.64 -14.75
CA ILE A 453 -13.08 -12.65 -14.25
C ILE A 453 -13.16 -11.32 -15.00
N ARG A 454 -13.75 -11.29 -16.21
CA ARG A 454 -13.76 -10.09 -17.06
C ARG A 454 -14.40 -8.93 -16.32
N MET A 455 -13.62 -7.85 -16.17
CA MET A 455 -14.04 -6.62 -15.52
C MET A 455 -14.41 -5.59 -16.58
N ARG A 456 -15.53 -4.88 -16.38
CA ARG A 456 -15.92 -3.78 -17.27
C ARG A 456 -14.84 -2.70 -17.26
N GLY A 457 -14.34 -2.34 -18.45
CA GLY A 457 -13.25 -1.36 -18.61
C GLY A 457 -11.84 -1.96 -18.61
N ALA A 458 -11.69 -3.27 -18.41
CA ALA A 458 -10.45 -3.97 -18.71
C ALA A 458 -10.28 -4.12 -20.24
N LYS A 459 -9.03 -4.08 -20.71
CA LYS A 459 -8.69 -4.41 -22.08
C LYS A 459 -8.63 -5.92 -22.24
N ASP A 460 -9.52 -6.44 -23.06
CA ASP A 460 -9.53 -7.84 -23.48
C ASP A 460 -8.50 -8.03 -24.63
N ILE A 461 -7.61 -9.01 -24.48
CA ILE A 461 -6.54 -9.35 -25.43
C ILE A 461 -6.70 -10.83 -25.83
N ASP A 462 -7.14 -11.07 -27.06
CA ASP A 462 -7.14 -12.42 -27.63
C ASP A 462 -5.75 -12.76 -28.17
N LEU A 463 -5.16 -13.85 -27.68
CA LEU A 463 -3.84 -14.28 -28.15
C LEU A 463 -3.84 -14.77 -29.60
N GLU A 464 -4.95 -15.30 -30.11
CA GLU A 464 -5.01 -15.77 -31.50
C GLU A 464 -4.90 -14.59 -32.49
N GLU A 465 -5.51 -13.45 -32.14
CA GLU A 465 -5.42 -12.21 -32.92
C GLU A 465 -4.05 -11.52 -32.80
N CYS A 466 -3.25 -11.89 -31.81
CA CYS A 466 -1.93 -11.30 -31.58
C CYS A 466 -0.81 -11.99 -32.37
N MET A 467 -1.08 -13.11 -33.04
CA MET A 467 -0.10 -13.80 -33.89
C MET A 467 0.19 -12.98 -35.16
N VAL A 468 1.47 -12.83 -35.53
CA VAL A 468 1.93 -11.97 -36.65
C VAL A 468 2.80 -12.72 -37.65
#